data_AF-A0A4S4CWR2-F1
#
_entry.id   AF-A0A4S4CWR2-F1
#
_cell.length_a   1.000
_cell.length_b   1.000
_cell.length_c   1.000
_cell.angle_alpha   90.00
_cell.angle_beta   90.00
_cell.angle_gamma   90.00
#
_symmetry.space_group_name_H-M   'P 1'
#
loop_
_entity.id
_entity.type
_entity.pdbx_description
1 polymer ?
#
loop_
_entity_poly.entity_id
_entity_poly.type
_entity_poly.pdbx_seq_one_letter_code
_entity_poly.pdbx_strand_id
1 'polypeptide(L)'
;MSEDHRPTCLSERKRVEDLGGYFDNDGYLNGDLGVTRALGDWYMKFPIGSSSPLIAEPEFQHTVLTEDDEFLIVACDGVWDVMSNQDAVRLVRGGLRSCNDPQQCARELVNEAVRLNASDNLTAIVVCFTSGIDCRDHYQRPRLRCCNLSEEAKKKLRSLLEGNSDQM
;
A
#
# COMPACT_ATOMS: atom_id res chain seq x y z
N MET A 1 -2.89 -7.52 5.23
CA MET A 1 -2.44 -6.13 5.39
C MET A 1 -3.35 -5.51 6.44
N SER A 2 -2.87 -4.53 7.21
CA SER A 2 -3.74 -3.81 8.14
C SER A 2 -4.87 -3.10 7.39
N GLU A 3 -6.00 -2.92 8.05
CA GLU A 3 -7.05 -2.01 7.62
C GLU A 3 -6.92 -0.69 8.40
N ASP A 4 -6.97 0.43 7.69
CA ASP A 4 -6.87 1.75 8.32
C ASP A 4 -8.14 2.03 9.14
N HIS A 5 -7.96 2.39 10.41
CA HIS A 5 -9.05 2.81 11.30
C HIS A 5 -9.42 4.28 11.07
N ARG A 6 -9.96 4.53 9.88
CA ARG A 6 -10.42 5.84 9.38
C ARG A 6 -11.96 5.86 9.24
N PRO A 7 -12.60 7.04 9.13
CA PRO A 7 -14.05 7.18 8.91
C PRO A 7 -14.59 6.44 7.67
N THR A 8 -13.72 6.16 6.70
CA THR A 8 -14.03 5.39 5.50
C THR A 8 -14.24 3.90 5.80
N CYS A 9 -13.75 3.40 6.93
CA CYS A 9 -13.99 2.04 7.40
C CYS A 9 -15.39 1.93 8.01
N LEU A 10 -16.27 1.13 7.38
CA LEU A 10 -17.69 1.05 7.75
C LEU A 10 -17.92 0.50 9.16
N SER A 11 -17.09 -0.45 9.60
CA SER A 11 -17.18 -1.01 10.96
C SER A 11 -16.81 0.03 12.02
N GLU A 12 -15.75 0.81 11.78
CA GLU A 12 -15.35 1.90 12.66
C GLU A 12 -16.37 3.04 12.67
N ARG A 13 -16.87 3.42 11.50
CA ARG A 13 -17.91 4.45 11.39
C ARG A 13 -19.16 4.10 12.18
N LYS A 14 -19.67 2.88 11.97
CA LYS A 14 -20.82 2.36 12.69
C LYS A 14 -20.59 2.36 14.20
N ARG A 15 -19.43 1.88 14.65
CA ARG A 15 -19.07 1.85 16.08
C ARG A 15 -19.05 3.25 16.68
N VAL A 16 -18.46 4.23 15.99
CA VAL A 16 -18.40 5.63 16.42
C VAL A 16 -19.80 6.23 16.55
N GLU A 17 -20.64 6.07 15.53
CA GLU A 17 -22.01 6.60 15.48
C GLU A 17 -22.91 5.95 16.55
N ASP A 18 -22.80 4.62 16.75
CA ASP A 18 -23.53 3.88 17.79
C ASP A 18 -23.14 4.33 19.21
N LEU A 19 -21.97 4.96 19.39
CA LEU A 19 -21.48 5.53 20.65
C LEU A 19 -21.70 7.05 20.75
N GLY A 20 -22.48 7.64 19.85
CA GLY A 20 -22.83 9.06 19.85
C GLY A 20 -21.75 9.99 19.33
N GLY A 21 -20.67 9.46 18.75
CA GLY A 21 -19.72 10.25 17.98
C GLY A 21 -20.24 10.56 16.58
N TYR A 22 -19.63 11.53 15.91
CA TYR A 22 -19.95 11.86 14.52
C TYR A 22 -18.68 12.18 13.74
N PHE A 23 -18.78 12.21 12.41
CA PHE A 23 -17.73 12.75 11.54
C PHE A 23 -18.25 14.03 10.90
N ASP A 24 -17.41 15.06 10.87
CA ASP A 24 -17.74 16.28 10.13
C ASP A 24 -17.61 16.08 8.61
N ASN A 25 -17.80 17.16 7.85
CA ASN A 25 -17.72 17.10 6.38
C ASN A 25 -16.33 16.78 5.85
N ASP A 26 -15.29 17.05 6.64
CA ASP A 26 -13.89 16.83 6.29
C ASP A 26 -13.38 15.45 6.79
N GLY A 27 -14.23 14.70 7.49
CA GLY A 27 -13.93 13.35 7.97
C GLY A 27 -13.29 13.31 9.35
N TYR A 28 -13.34 14.39 10.14
CA TYR A 28 -12.80 14.41 11.49
C TYR A 28 -13.83 13.92 12.51
N LEU A 29 -13.41 12.96 13.34
CA LEU A 29 -14.15 12.47 14.49
C LEU A 29 -14.41 13.62 15.46
N ASN A 30 -15.68 13.90 15.69
CA ASN A 30 -16.18 15.01 16.51
C ASN A 30 -15.59 16.37 16.11
N GLY A 31 -15.12 16.52 14.87
CA GLY A 31 -14.48 17.73 14.35
C GLY A 31 -13.00 17.91 14.70
N ASP A 32 -12.37 16.94 15.37
CA ASP A 32 -10.99 17.09 15.87
C ASP A 32 -9.98 16.14 15.22
N LEU A 33 -10.33 14.84 15.04
CA LEU A 33 -9.33 13.81 14.74
C LEU A 33 -9.65 12.98 13.48
N GLY A 34 -8.69 12.84 12.57
CA GLY A 34 -8.87 12.08 11.32
C GLY A 34 -8.86 10.54 11.47
N VAL A 35 -8.75 10.02 12.70
CA VAL A 35 -8.69 8.60 13.02
C VAL A 35 -9.72 8.22 14.07
N THR A 36 -10.12 6.95 14.10
CA THR A 36 -11.09 6.42 15.08
C THR A 36 -10.44 5.66 16.22
N ARG A 37 -9.12 5.41 16.13
CA ARG A 37 -8.30 4.78 17.16
C ARG A 37 -6.97 5.52 17.31
N ALA A 38 -6.59 5.79 18.55
CA ALA A 38 -5.33 6.45 18.89
C ALA A 38 -4.89 6.12 20.31
N LEU A 39 -3.58 6.14 20.57
CA LEU A 39 -3.04 6.25 21.92
C LEU A 39 -3.01 7.72 22.33
N GLY A 40 -3.25 8.04 23.61
CA GLY A 40 -3.36 9.44 24.05
C GLY A 40 -4.77 10.00 23.89
N ASP A 41 -4.91 11.26 23.47
CA ASP A 41 -6.18 11.98 23.21
C ASP A 41 -7.23 11.78 24.31
N TRP A 42 -6.79 11.82 25.57
CA TRP A 42 -7.63 11.46 26.72
C TRP A 42 -8.87 12.33 26.86
N TYR A 43 -8.83 13.57 26.39
CA TYR A 43 -9.96 14.50 26.43
C TYR A 43 -11.12 14.06 25.53
N MET A 44 -10.85 13.26 24.49
CA MET A 44 -11.87 12.70 23.59
C MET A 44 -12.38 11.33 24.05
N LYS A 45 -11.73 10.74 25.06
CA LYS A 45 -12.06 9.40 25.55
C LYS A 45 -12.96 9.49 26.76
N PHE A 46 -14.00 8.67 26.77
CA PHE A 46 -14.82 8.49 27.96
C PHE A 46 -14.02 7.81 29.08
N PRO A 47 -14.49 7.90 30.34
CA PRO A 47 -13.80 7.32 31.48
C PRO A 47 -13.44 5.84 31.27
N ILE A 48 -12.30 5.43 31.82
CA ILE A 48 -11.79 4.05 31.71
C ILE A 48 -12.90 3.06 32.05
N GLY A 49 -13.12 2.08 31.15
CA GLY A 49 -14.18 1.09 31.26
C GLY A 49 -15.49 1.45 30.56
N SER A 50 -15.60 2.65 29.99
CA SER A 50 -16.73 3.06 29.14
C SER A 50 -16.36 2.99 27.66
N SER A 51 -17.27 2.51 26.81
CA SER A 51 -17.09 2.54 25.35
C SER A 51 -17.11 3.98 24.84
N SER A 52 -16.07 4.39 24.12
CA SER A 52 -15.88 5.74 23.61
C SER A 52 -15.83 5.74 22.07
N PRO A 53 -16.26 6.82 21.39
CA PRO A 53 -16.07 6.95 19.94
C PRO A 53 -14.60 6.80 19.54
N LEU A 54 -13.68 7.48 20.23
CA LEU A 54 -12.24 7.27 20.09
C LEU A 54 -11.78 6.17 21.06
N ILE A 55 -11.06 5.16 20.57
CA ILE A 55 -10.58 4.03 21.38
C ILE A 55 -9.07 3.82 21.26
N ALA A 56 -8.46 3.13 22.22
CA ALA A 56 -7.01 2.82 22.22
C ALA A 56 -6.73 1.35 21.85
N GLU A 57 -7.78 0.55 21.75
CA GLU A 57 -7.74 -0.88 21.54
C GLU A 57 -7.23 -1.20 20.13
N PRO A 58 -6.06 -1.86 20.01
CA PRO A 58 -5.50 -2.19 18.72
C PRO A 58 -6.25 -3.34 18.05
N GLU A 59 -6.02 -3.49 16.75
CA GLU A 59 -6.38 -4.69 16.01
C GLU A 59 -5.18 -5.63 15.94
N PHE A 60 -5.43 -6.93 16.13
CA PHE A 60 -4.39 -7.95 16.05
C PHE A 60 -4.67 -8.93 14.92
N GLN A 61 -3.67 -9.15 14.08
CA GLN A 61 -3.65 -10.24 13.10
C GLN A 61 -2.39 -11.08 13.34
N HIS A 62 -2.53 -12.40 13.31
CA HIS A 62 -1.42 -13.34 13.40
C HIS A 62 -1.28 -14.10 12.08
N THR A 63 -0.08 -14.14 11.55
CA THR A 63 0.26 -14.84 10.30
C THR A 63 1.49 -15.69 10.53
N VAL A 64 1.44 -16.96 10.11
CA VAL A 64 2.60 -17.85 10.12
C VAL A 64 3.42 -17.56 8.86
N LEU A 65 4.69 -17.19 9.03
CA LEU A 65 5.59 -16.95 7.91
C LEU A 65 5.95 -18.27 7.20
N THR A 66 6.06 -18.18 5.90
CA THR A 66 6.44 -19.24 4.97
C THR A 66 7.68 -18.82 4.17
N GLU A 67 8.23 -19.74 3.38
CA GLU A 67 9.35 -19.43 2.49
C GLU A 67 8.96 -18.45 1.34
N ASP A 68 7.66 -18.28 1.08
CA ASP A 68 7.14 -17.35 0.08
C ASP A 68 7.06 -15.90 0.58
N ASP A 69 7.23 -15.66 1.89
CA ASP A 69 7.17 -14.33 2.49
C ASP A 69 8.52 -13.60 2.35
N GLU A 70 8.58 -12.63 1.44
CA GLU A 70 9.84 -11.93 1.12
C GLU A 70 10.21 -10.87 2.19
N PHE A 71 9.27 -9.97 2.50
CA PHE A 71 9.50 -8.81 3.38
C PHE A 71 8.20 -8.22 3.92
N LEU A 72 8.32 -7.38 4.95
CA LEU A 72 7.26 -6.53 5.50
C LEU A 72 7.63 -5.05 5.33
N ILE A 73 6.65 -4.24 4.92
CA ILE A 73 6.75 -2.77 4.90
C ILE A 73 5.84 -2.24 6.01
N VAL A 74 6.39 -1.37 6.86
CA VAL A 74 5.63 -0.58 7.83
C VAL A 74 5.91 0.89 7.53
N ALA A 75 4.88 1.70 7.31
CA ALA A 75 5.03 3.13 7.04
C ALA A 75 3.83 3.91 7.58
N CYS A 76 4.01 5.23 7.78
CA CYS A 76 2.93 6.14 8.12
C CYS A 76 2.05 6.48 6.90
N ASP A 77 0.90 7.08 7.17
CA ASP A 77 -0.06 7.61 6.18
C ASP A 77 0.59 8.53 5.15
N GLY A 78 1.55 9.38 5.51
CA GLY A 78 2.26 10.23 4.56
C GLY A 78 2.86 9.47 3.36
N VAL A 79 3.22 8.19 3.52
CA VAL A 79 3.64 7.31 2.41
C VAL A 79 2.43 6.74 1.67
N TRP A 80 1.45 6.21 2.38
CA TRP A 80 0.29 5.51 1.81
C TRP A 80 -0.74 6.43 1.14
N ASP A 81 -0.78 7.70 1.53
CA ASP A 81 -1.65 8.72 0.96
C ASP A 81 -1.25 9.07 -0.49
N VAL A 82 0.02 8.84 -0.86
CA VAL A 82 0.55 9.13 -2.21
C VAL A 82 0.96 7.90 -2.99
N MET A 83 1.14 6.74 -2.33
CA MET A 83 1.64 5.52 -2.96
C MET A 83 0.76 4.32 -2.65
N SER A 84 0.39 3.57 -3.69
CA SER A 84 -0.36 2.32 -3.51
C SER A 84 0.50 1.22 -2.88
N ASN A 85 -0.14 0.31 -2.15
CA ASN A 85 0.50 -0.88 -1.58
C ASN A 85 1.32 -1.66 -2.61
N GLN A 86 0.79 -1.77 -3.84
CA GLN A 86 1.43 -2.54 -4.89
C GLN A 86 2.63 -1.82 -5.53
N ASP A 87 2.60 -0.48 -5.58
CA ASP A 87 3.75 0.34 -5.98
C ASP A 87 4.89 0.22 -4.96
N ALA A 88 4.57 0.35 -3.67
CA ALA A 88 5.54 0.19 -2.59
C ALA A 88 6.21 -1.19 -2.63
N VAL A 89 5.41 -2.26 -2.80
CA VAL A 89 5.92 -3.63 -2.96
C VAL A 89 6.82 -3.78 -4.18
N ARG A 90 6.46 -3.17 -5.33
CA ARG A 90 7.30 -3.21 -6.54
C ARG A 90 8.63 -2.51 -6.33
N LEU A 91 8.61 -1.34 -5.71
CA LEU A 91 9.79 -0.54 -5.42
C LEU A 91 10.74 -1.30 -4.48
N VAL A 92 10.24 -1.77 -3.34
CA VAL A 92 11.06 -2.51 -2.36
C VAL A 92 11.59 -3.81 -2.96
N ARG A 93 10.76 -4.60 -3.64
CA ARG A 93 11.22 -5.85 -4.28
C ARG A 93 12.29 -5.59 -5.34
N GLY A 94 12.14 -4.52 -6.13
CA GLY A 94 13.13 -4.12 -7.12
C GLY A 94 14.46 -3.68 -6.49
N GLY A 95 14.41 -2.87 -5.44
CA GLY A 95 15.58 -2.42 -4.70
C GLY A 95 16.31 -3.58 -4.02
N LEU A 96 15.58 -4.44 -3.30
CA LEU A 96 16.15 -5.59 -2.61
C LEU A 96 16.83 -6.57 -3.57
N ARG A 97 16.27 -6.81 -4.76
CA ARG A 97 16.92 -7.62 -5.81
C ARG A 97 18.20 -6.98 -6.39
N SER A 98 18.33 -5.66 -6.28
CA SER A 98 19.43 -4.92 -6.90
C SER A 98 20.61 -4.71 -5.94
N CYS A 99 20.34 -4.37 -4.68
CA CYS A 99 21.38 -4.05 -3.70
C CYS A 99 21.32 -4.87 -2.40
N ASN A 100 20.23 -5.63 -2.18
CA ASN A 100 19.99 -6.41 -0.95
C ASN A 100 20.16 -5.58 0.36
N ASP A 101 19.80 -4.28 0.32
CA ASP A 101 19.86 -3.36 1.46
C ASP A 101 18.45 -2.87 1.85
N PRO A 102 17.82 -3.42 2.90
CA PRO A 102 16.49 -2.97 3.35
C PRO A 102 16.46 -1.52 3.83
N GLN A 103 17.58 -1.00 4.37
CA GLN A 103 17.65 0.39 4.78
C GLN A 103 17.63 1.33 3.57
N GLN A 104 18.29 0.94 2.48
CA GLN A 104 18.18 1.65 1.22
C GLN A 104 16.76 1.60 0.65
N CYS A 105 16.11 0.44 0.65
CA CYS A 105 14.73 0.33 0.18
C CYS A 105 13.75 1.19 0.99
N ALA A 106 13.92 1.27 2.32
CA ALA A 106 13.13 2.16 3.16
C ALA A 106 13.36 3.64 2.80
N ARG A 107 14.61 4.06 2.53
CA ARG A 107 14.91 5.42 2.04
C ARG A 107 14.27 5.68 0.67
N GLU A 108 14.28 4.70 -0.23
CA GLU A 108 13.68 4.83 -1.55
C GLU A 108 12.15 4.98 -1.49
N LEU A 109 11.47 4.29 -0.57
CA LEU A 109 10.03 4.50 -0.32
C LEU A 109 9.75 5.96 0.08
N VAL A 110 10.52 6.49 1.03
CA VAL A 110 10.38 7.89 1.48
C VAL A 110 10.67 8.86 0.33
N ASN A 111 11.74 8.64 -0.42
CA ASN A 111 12.10 9.50 -1.54
C ASN A 111 11.05 9.47 -2.66
N GLU A 112 10.44 8.31 -2.92
CA GLU A 112 9.35 8.20 -3.88
C GLU A 112 8.09 8.93 -3.39
N ALA A 113 7.74 8.82 -2.10
CA ALA A 113 6.65 9.61 -1.54
C ALA A 113 6.89 11.12 -1.67
N VAL A 114 8.13 11.59 -1.45
CA VAL A 114 8.51 13.00 -1.71
C VAL A 114 8.34 13.36 -3.19
N ARG A 115 8.74 12.49 -4.14
CA ARG A 115 8.55 12.72 -5.58
C ARG A 115 7.08 12.79 -5.98
N LEU A 116 6.22 12.06 -5.26
CA LEU A 116 4.77 12.09 -5.44
C LEU A 116 4.11 13.27 -4.70
N ASN A 117 4.90 14.20 -4.17
CA ASN A 117 4.48 15.41 -3.48
C ASN A 117 3.74 15.16 -2.16
N ALA A 118 4.19 14.16 -1.38
CA ALA A 118 3.70 13.99 -0.02
C ALA A 118 3.91 15.26 0.81
N SER A 119 2.87 15.66 1.54
CA SER A 119 2.84 16.87 2.36
C SER A 119 3.04 16.64 3.85
N ASP A 120 3.11 15.38 4.28
CA ASP A 120 3.20 14.98 5.68
C ASP A 120 4.59 14.46 6.06
N ASN A 121 4.76 14.12 7.33
CA ASN A 121 5.91 13.40 7.84
C ASN A 121 5.99 12.01 7.21
N LEU A 122 7.21 11.59 6.88
CA LEU A 122 7.46 10.33 6.18
C LEU A 122 8.36 9.43 7.01
N THR A 123 7.84 8.25 7.34
CA THR A 123 8.57 7.19 8.03
C THR A 123 8.27 5.86 7.35
N ALA A 124 9.31 5.07 7.07
CA ALA A 124 9.18 3.73 6.53
C ALA A 124 10.21 2.78 7.17
N ILE A 125 9.80 1.54 7.39
CA ILE A 125 10.60 0.42 7.89
C ILE A 125 10.39 -0.74 6.93
N VAL A 126 11.50 -1.37 6.52
CA VAL A 126 11.49 -2.60 5.72
C VAL A 126 12.16 -3.70 6.52
N VAL A 127 11.45 -4.82 6.71
CA VAL A 127 11.95 -6.02 7.38
C VAL A 127 12.03 -7.14 6.35
N CYS A 128 13.21 -7.71 6.13
CA CYS A 128 13.37 -8.88 5.26
C CYS A 128 13.28 -10.16 6.09
N PHE A 129 12.49 -11.13 5.63
CA PHE A 129 12.34 -12.41 6.33
C PHE A 129 13.35 -13.46 5.85
N THR A 130 13.83 -13.33 4.61
CA THR A 130 14.85 -14.23 4.05
C THR A 130 16.25 -13.66 4.24
N SER A 131 17.14 -14.43 4.87
CA SER A 131 18.57 -14.06 5.06
C SER A 131 19.40 -14.12 3.78
N GLY A 132 18.77 -14.48 2.67
CA GLY A 132 19.27 -14.30 1.33
C GLY A 132 18.07 -14.24 0.43
N ILE A 133 17.83 -13.10 -0.19
CA ILE A 133 17.30 -13.12 -1.55
C ILE A 133 18.41 -13.75 -2.36
N ASP A 134 18.50 -15.07 -2.28
CA ASP A 134 19.21 -15.83 -3.27
C ASP A 134 18.56 -15.38 -4.58
N CYS A 135 19.34 -14.83 -5.49
CA CYS A 135 18.92 -14.52 -6.85
C CYS A 135 18.53 -15.80 -7.62
N ARG A 136 17.86 -16.76 -6.99
CA ARG A 136 17.22 -17.91 -7.60
C ARG A 136 15.85 -17.48 -8.10
N ASP A 137 15.89 -16.69 -9.16
CA ASP A 137 15.21 -16.91 -10.44
C ASP A 137 14.06 -17.96 -10.51
N HIS A 138 13.09 -17.93 -9.59
CA HIS A 138 11.97 -18.89 -9.59
C HIS A 138 10.56 -18.30 -9.69
N TYR A 139 10.45 -17.01 -9.96
CA TYR A 139 9.34 -16.55 -10.81
C TYR A 139 9.79 -16.63 -12.26
N GLN A 140 9.55 -17.79 -12.88
CA GLN A 140 9.32 -17.81 -14.32
C GLN A 140 8.17 -16.83 -14.59
N ARG A 141 8.50 -15.58 -14.94
CA ARG A 141 7.68 -14.91 -15.96
C ARG A 141 7.50 -15.98 -17.03
N PRO A 142 6.28 -16.26 -17.54
CA PRO A 142 6.19 -16.90 -18.82
C PRO A 142 7.11 -16.05 -19.69
N ARG A 143 8.25 -16.60 -20.09
CA ARG A 143 8.93 -16.08 -21.25
C ARG A 143 7.80 -16.17 -22.26
N LEU A 144 7.18 -15.04 -22.58
CA LEU A 144 6.62 -14.87 -23.89
C LEU A 144 7.80 -15.27 -24.74
N ARG A 145 7.78 -16.52 -25.22
CA ARG A 145 8.56 -16.89 -26.37
C ARG A 145 8.22 -15.74 -27.29
N CYS A 146 9.20 -14.91 -27.61
CA CYS A 146 9.08 -14.04 -28.74
C CYS A 146 9.00 -15.03 -29.91
N CYS A 147 7.82 -15.61 -30.10
CA CYS A 147 7.46 -16.28 -31.31
C CYS A 147 7.50 -15.13 -32.29
N ASN A 148 8.53 -15.12 -33.12
CA ASN A 148 8.48 -14.35 -34.34
C ASN A 148 7.11 -14.63 -34.94
N LEU A 149 6.30 -13.59 -35.12
CA LEU A 149 5.04 -13.70 -35.83
C LEU A 149 5.31 -14.43 -37.14
N SER A 150 4.44 -15.38 -37.52
CA SER A 150 4.57 -16.00 -38.84
C SER A 150 4.56 -14.91 -39.92
N GLU A 151 5.17 -15.17 -41.05
CA GLU A 151 5.16 -14.20 -42.16
C GLU A 151 3.73 -13.84 -42.59
N GLU A 152 2.76 -14.77 -42.49
CA GLU A 152 1.34 -14.44 -42.65
C GLU A 152 0.81 -13.45 -41.60
N ALA A 153 1.16 -13.65 -40.33
CA ALA A 153 0.70 -12.77 -39.25
C ALA A 153 1.29 -11.36 -39.36
N LYS A 154 2.56 -11.24 -39.76
CA LYS A 154 3.19 -9.95 -40.07
C LYS A 154 2.52 -9.26 -41.27
N LYS A 155 2.19 -10.01 -42.32
CA LYS A 155 1.56 -9.47 -43.53
C LYS A 155 0.14 -8.95 -43.28
N LYS A 156 -0.66 -9.66 -42.45
CA LYS A 156 -1.98 -9.19 -42.01
C LYS A 156 -1.91 -7.92 -41.17
N LEU A 157 -0.95 -7.83 -40.25
CA LEU A 157 -0.74 -6.63 -39.44
C LEU A 157 -0.37 -5.42 -40.30
N ARG A 158 0.53 -5.60 -41.29
CA ARG A 158 0.88 -4.54 -42.23
C ARG A 158 -0.33 -4.09 -43.05
N SER A 159 -1.13 -5.01 -43.59
CA SER A 159 -2.30 -4.61 -44.38
C SER A 159 -3.39 -3.91 -43.54
N LEU A 160 -3.49 -4.20 -42.24
CA LEU A 160 -4.40 -3.51 -41.33
C LEU A 160 -3.93 -2.10 -40.98
N LEU A 161 -2.61 -1.88 -40.87
CA LEU A 161 -2.03 -0.56 -40.63
C LEU A 161 -2.06 0.31 -41.89
N GLU A 162 -1.84 -0.29 -43.06
CA GLU A 162 -1.84 0.39 -44.36
C GLU A 162 -3.28 0.66 -44.86
N GLY A 163 -4.24 -0.21 -44.51
CA GLY A 163 -5.64 -0.12 -44.95
C GLY A 163 -6.50 0.95 -44.26
N ASN A 164 -5.97 1.66 -43.25
CA ASN A 164 -6.66 2.77 -42.59
C ASN A 164 -6.24 4.16 -43.11
N SER A 165 -5.45 4.20 -44.19
CA SER A 165 -4.91 5.46 -44.75
C SER A 165 -5.83 6.13 -45.79
N ASP A 166 -6.86 5.43 -46.28
CA ASP A 166 -7.66 5.89 -47.44
C ASP A 166 -9.16 6.06 -47.11
N GLN A 167 -9.48 6.73 -45.99
CA GLN A 167 -10.76 7.42 -45.81
C GLN A 167 -10.56 8.78 -45.16
N MET A 168 -10.07 9.75 -45.95
CA MET A 168 -10.47 11.15 -45.85
C MET A 168 -10.32 11.82 -47.22
#